data_AF-A0A4R0GL45-F1
#
_entry.id   AF-A0A4R0GL45-F1
#
_cell.length_a   1.000
_cell.length_b   1.000
_cell.length_c   1.000
_cell.angle_alpha   90.00
_cell.angle_beta   90.00
_cell.angle_gamma   90.00
#
_symmetry.space_group_name_H-M   'P 1'
#
loop_
_entity.id
_entity.type
_entity.pdbx_description
1 polymer ?
#
loop_
_entity_poly.entity_id
_entity_poly.type
_entity_poly.pdbx_seq_one_letter_code
_entity_poly.pdbx_strand_id
1 'polypeptide(L)'
;MQRYKITAPVKTATGTVAGVALVDGQGETDNEGALAYFRRHGYKVEEIAELPAPAIEPAPEPDGGTPEGQGPALADPPSRSASKAAWVTYVTSEAGGNRFSVEDAEKLTRDQLAEKYLGPKED
;
A
#
# COMPACT_ATOMS: atom_id res chain seq x y z
N MET A 1 20.11 -8.40 -23.59
CA MET A 1 20.28 -7.55 -22.39
C MET A 1 19.67 -8.33 -21.23
N GLN A 2 20.42 -8.64 -20.17
CA GLN A 2 19.88 -9.37 -19.03
C GLN A 2 19.10 -8.39 -18.14
N ARG A 3 17.79 -8.59 -17.97
CA ARG A 3 16.98 -7.75 -17.09
C ARG A 3 16.86 -8.40 -15.72
N TYR A 4 16.73 -7.57 -14.71
CA TYR A 4 16.54 -8.00 -13.33
C TYR A 4 15.34 -7.28 -12.74
N LYS A 5 14.55 -8.03 -11.98
CA LYS A 5 13.46 -7.53 -11.16
C LYS A 5 13.99 -7.19 -9.77
N ILE A 6 13.71 -5.98 -9.33
CA ILE A 6 14.04 -5.46 -8.02
C ILE A 6 12.76 -5.42 -7.19
N THR A 7 12.79 -5.99 -5.99
CA THR A 7 11.70 -5.90 -5.01
C THR A 7 12.25 -5.28 -3.73
N ALA A 8 11.65 -4.16 -3.33
CA ALA A 8 11.96 -3.43 -2.13
C ALA A 8 11.42 -4.17 -0.90
N PRO A 9 12.11 -4.06 0.25
CA PRO A 9 11.63 -4.64 1.51
C PRO A 9 10.34 -3.97 2.02
N VAL A 10 10.05 -2.75 1.54
CA VAL A 10 8.84 -1.99 1.89
C VAL A 10 7.97 -1.88 0.64
N LYS A 11 6.78 -2.50 0.65
CA LYS A 11 5.85 -2.51 -0.50
C LYS A 11 5.33 -1.14 -0.92
N THR A 12 5.52 -0.09 -0.12
CA THR A 12 5.14 1.30 -0.44
C THR A 12 6.28 2.14 -1.00
N ALA A 13 7.45 1.55 -1.30
CA ALA A 13 8.58 2.27 -1.88
C ALA A 13 8.30 2.63 -3.35
N THR A 14 7.80 3.84 -3.58
CA THR A 14 7.50 4.39 -4.91
C THR A 14 8.42 5.58 -5.18
N GLY A 15 9.15 5.55 -6.28
CA GLY A 15 10.11 6.60 -6.64
C GLY A 15 11.31 6.08 -7.43
N THR A 16 12.19 6.97 -7.85
CA THR A 16 13.42 6.60 -8.56
C THR A 16 14.54 6.33 -7.56
N VAL A 17 15.02 5.09 -7.51
CA VAL A 17 16.13 4.68 -6.63
C VAL A 17 17.28 4.17 -7.48
N ALA A 18 18.47 4.72 -7.28
CA ALA A 18 19.66 4.42 -8.10
C ALA A 18 19.42 4.56 -9.63
N GLY A 19 18.52 5.46 -10.04
CA GLY A 19 18.13 5.67 -11.44
C GLY A 19 17.07 4.71 -11.97
N VAL A 20 16.57 3.79 -11.13
CA VAL A 20 15.52 2.81 -11.50
C VAL A 20 14.19 3.25 -10.92
N ALA A 21 13.17 3.30 -11.76
CA ALA A 21 11.81 3.58 -11.31
C ALA A 21 11.26 2.36 -10.55
N LEU A 22 10.94 2.56 -9.28
CA LEU A 22 10.23 1.60 -8.45
C LEU A 22 8.77 2.05 -8.30
N VAL A 23 7.85 1.11 -8.45
CA VAL A 23 6.40 1.28 -8.29
C VAL A 23 5.91 0.17 -7.39
N ASP A 24 5.26 0.51 -6.27
CA ASP A 24 4.82 -0.47 -5.26
C ASP A 24 5.97 -1.36 -4.74
N GLY A 25 7.16 -0.74 -4.63
CA GLY A 25 8.39 -1.46 -4.26
C GLY A 25 8.92 -2.39 -5.34
N GLN A 26 8.38 -2.42 -6.56
CA GLN A 26 8.88 -3.25 -7.64
C GLN A 26 9.46 -2.40 -8.78
N GLY A 27 10.56 -2.84 -9.37
CA GLY A 27 11.12 -2.18 -10.55
C GLY A 27 11.96 -3.14 -11.35
N GLU A 28 12.27 -2.74 -12.58
CA GLU A 28 13.05 -3.54 -13.50
C GLU A 28 14.28 -2.74 -13.92
N THR A 29 15.43 -3.40 -13.95
CA THR A 29 16.66 -2.78 -14.41
C THR A 29 17.59 -3.80 -15.04
N ASP A 30 18.23 -3.41 -16.12
CA ASP A 30 19.39 -4.08 -16.72
C ASP A 30 20.71 -3.40 -16.34
N ASN A 31 20.66 -2.33 -15.53
CA ASN A 31 21.84 -1.55 -15.16
C ASN A 31 22.60 -2.20 -13.99
N GLU A 32 23.77 -2.77 -14.27
CA GLU A 32 24.63 -3.43 -13.29
C GLU A 32 24.98 -2.55 -12.07
N GLY A 33 25.12 -1.23 -12.27
CA GLY A 33 25.38 -0.28 -11.18
C GLY A 33 24.21 -0.17 -10.20
N ALA A 34 22.98 -0.23 -10.72
CA ALA A 34 21.78 -0.23 -9.89
C ALA A 34 21.64 -1.55 -9.12
N LEU A 35 21.94 -2.70 -9.74
CA LEU A 35 21.92 -4.01 -9.07
C LEU A 35 22.84 -4.05 -7.85
N ALA A 36 24.06 -3.52 -8.00
CA ALA A 36 25.03 -3.48 -6.91
C ALA A 36 24.53 -2.63 -5.72
N TYR A 37 23.84 -1.52 -6.00
CA TYR A 37 23.20 -0.69 -4.98
C TYR A 37 22.11 -1.47 -4.24
N PHE A 38 21.18 -2.08 -4.97
CA PHE A 38 20.05 -2.81 -4.39
C PHE A 38 20.49 -3.99 -3.52
N ARG A 39 21.46 -4.78 -3.98
CA ARG A 39 22.01 -5.92 -3.22
C ARG A 39 22.66 -5.50 -1.90
N ARG A 40 23.30 -4.33 -1.86
CA ARG A 40 23.95 -3.79 -0.64
C ARG A 40 22.94 -3.22 0.35
N HIS A 41 21.81 -2.70 -0.14
CA HIS A 41 20.78 -2.07 0.67
C HIS A 41 19.64 -3.01 1.06
N GLY A 42 19.79 -4.33 0.84
CA GLY A 42 18.82 -5.35 1.27
C GLY A 42 17.58 -5.47 0.39
N TYR A 43 17.65 -4.99 -0.85
CA TYR A 43 16.59 -5.20 -1.85
C TYR A 43 16.75 -6.59 -2.47
N LYS A 44 15.61 -7.23 -2.78
CA LYS A 44 15.59 -8.53 -3.44
C LYS A 44 15.78 -8.32 -4.95
N VAL A 45 16.81 -8.94 -5.52
CA VAL A 45 17.15 -8.83 -6.95
C VAL A 45 17.02 -10.21 -7.58
N GLU A 46 16.14 -10.33 -8.58
CA GLU A 46 15.83 -11.58 -9.28
C GLU A 46 16.12 -11.40 -10.77
N GLU A 47 16.90 -12.30 -11.38
CA GLU A 47 17.19 -12.25 -12.80
C GLU A 47 15.99 -12.74 -13.61
N ILE A 48 15.49 -11.92 -14.54
CA ILE A 48 14.39 -12.25 -15.46
C ILE A 48 14.95 -12.33 -16.88
N ALA A 49 15.20 -13.56 -17.34
CA ALA A 49 15.48 -13.84 -18.74
C ALA A 49 14.19 -13.66 -19.56
N GLU A 50 14.29 -12.94 -20.68
CA GLU A 50 13.18 -12.49 -21.52
C GLU A 50 12.45 -13.66 -22.21
N LEU A 51 11.52 -14.32 -21.49
CA LEU A 51 10.43 -15.15 -22.04
C LEU A 51 9.10 -14.81 -21.32
N PRO A 52 7.95 -14.84 -22.01
CA PRO A 52 6.74 -14.15 -21.55
C PRO A 52 5.94 -14.90 -20.45
N ALA A 53 5.82 -14.24 -19.28
CA ALA A 53 4.76 -14.30 -18.24
C ALA A 53 4.48 -15.64 -17.48
N PRO A 54 3.71 -15.60 -16.37
CA PRO A 54 4.01 -15.03 -15.06
C PRO A 54 3.98 -16.12 -13.95
N ALA A 55 4.92 -16.13 -13.01
CA ALA A 55 4.90 -17.07 -11.87
C ALA A 55 4.92 -16.31 -10.54
N ILE A 56 3.73 -15.94 -10.08
CA ILE A 56 3.43 -15.78 -8.66
C ILE A 56 2.60 -17.02 -8.31
N GLU A 57 3.21 -17.99 -7.64
CA GLU A 57 2.47 -19.10 -7.01
C GLU A 57 2.14 -18.75 -5.54
N PRO A 58 1.05 -19.30 -4.95
CA PRO A 58 0.30 -18.69 -3.84
C PRO A 58 0.38 -19.43 -2.47
N ALA A 59 0.09 -18.66 -1.38
CA ALA A 59 -0.51 -19.03 -0.07
C ALA A 59 0.37 -19.75 1.03
N PRO A 60 0.06 -19.67 2.36
CA PRO A 60 -1.28 -19.80 2.95
C PRO A 60 -1.78 -18.60 3.80
N GLU A 61 -3.10 -18.59 3.93
CA GLU A 61 -3.98 -17.62 4.58
C GLU A 61 -3.72 -17.47 6.09
N PRO A 62 -3.86 -16.27 6.68
CA PRO A 62 -4.62 -16.14 7.90
C PRO A 62 -6.09 -15.96 7.52
N ASP A 63 -6.90 -16.89 8.02
CA ASP A 63 -8.30 -16.67 8.38
C ASP A 63 -8.60 -15.18 8.67
N GLY A 64 -9.46 -14.57 7.85
CA GLY A 64 -10.14 -13.29 8.16
C GLY A 64 -9.73 -12.05 7.36
N GLY A 65 -10.43 -11.80 6.25
CA GLY A 65 -10.76 -10.43 5.79
C GLY A 65 -9.76 -9.71 4.86
N THR A 66 -10.28 -9.19 3.75
CA THR A 66 -9.66 -8.17 2.89
C THR A 66 -9.08 -7.02 3.72
N PRO A 67 -7.97 -6.40 3.29
CA PRO A 67 -8.18 -5.00 2.89
C PRO A 67 -7.32 -4.53 1.72
N GLU A 68 -7.99 -3.91 0.74
CA GLU A 68 -7.46 -2.82 -0.06
C GLU A 68 -6.84 -1.76 0.88
N GLY A 69 -5.52 -1.80 1.01
CA GLY A 69 -4.69 -0.80 1.70
C GLY A 69 -4.32 0.33 0.75
N GLN A 70 -5.32 0.99 0.19
CA GLN A 70 -5.15 2.28 -0.45
C GLN A 70 -5.31 3.36 0.62
N GLY A 71 -4.22 4.05 0.91
CA GLY A 71 -4.29 5.30 1.64
C GLY A 71 -2.94 5.97 1.75
N PRO A 72 -2.65 6.92 0.85
CA PRO A 72 -1.80 8.03 1.23
C PRO A 72 -2.58 9.35 1.18
N ALA A 73 -2.44 10.09 2.29
CA ALA A 73 -2.57 11.55 2.41
C ALA A 73 -3.79 12.20 1.75
N LEU A 74 -4.89 12.30 2.49
CA LEU A 74 -5.87 13.35 2.23
C LEU A 74 -6.07 14.16 3.52
N ALA A 75 -5.86 15.47 3.41
CA ALA A 75 -6.36 16.46 4.36
C ALA A 75 -7.91 16.56 4.31
N ASP A 76 -8.56 15.60 3.65
CA ASP A 76 -9.97 15.54 3.31
C ASP A 76 -10.50 14.14 3.71
N PRO A 77 -11.76 14.01 4.17
CA PRO A 77 -12.30 12.74 4.61
C PRO A 77 -12.28 11.69 3.50
N PRO A 78 -11.98 10.41 3.84
CA PRO A 78 -12.03 9.33 2.87
C PRO A 78 -13.45 9.18 2.33
N SER A 79 -13.58 8.61 1.13
CA SER A 79 -14.90 8.35 0.55
C SER A 79 -15.70 7.42 1.47
N ARG A 80 -17.03 7.61 1.55
CA ARG A 80 -17.91 6.79 2.39
C ARG A 80 -17.80 5.28 2.13
N SER A 81 -17.38 4.90 0.92
CA SER A 81 -17.19 3.50 0.52
C SER A 81 -15.78 2.96 0.83
N ALA A 82 -14.84 3.80 1.27
CA ALA A 82 -13.47 3.40 1.60
C ALA A 82 -13.40 2.38 2.73
N SER A 83 -12.33 1.62 2.85
CA SER A 83 -12.21 0.58 3.88
C SER A 83 -12.40 1.12 5.31
N LYS A 84 -12.94 0.29 6.22
CA LYS A 84 -13.02 0.63 7.66
C LYS A 84 -11.67 1.07 8.20
N ALA A 85 -10.58 0.42 7.79
CA ALA A 85 -9.22 0.80 8.17
C ALA A 85 -8.87 2.24 7.78
N ALA A 86 -9.32 2.70 6.59
CA ALA A 86 -9.11 4.07 6.14
C ALA A 86 -9.92 5.07 6.99
N TRP A 87 -11.16 4.71 7.34
CA TRP A 87 -12.00 5.50 8.24
C TRP A 87 -11.46 5.56 9.66
N VAL A 88 -11.06 4.42 10.24
CA VAL A 88 -10.44 4.36 11.58
C VAL A 88 -9.21 5.25 11.61
N THR A 89 -8.29 5.08 10.65
CA THR A 89 -7.09 5.91 10.54
C THR A 89 -7.43 7.39 10.43
N TYR A 90 -8.44 7.77 9.64
CA TYR A 90 -8.83 9.17 9.47
C TYR A 90 -9.43 9.77 10.75
N VAL A 91 -10.37 9.09 11.41
CA VAL A 91 -11.06 9.63 12.60
C VAL A 91 -10.18 9.67 13.86
N THR A 92 -9.14 8.82 13.90
CA THR A 92 -8.11 8.81 14.95
C THR A 92 -6.89 9.66 14.59
N SER A 93 -6.86 10.25 13.40
CA SER A 93 -5.79 11.15 12.97
C SER A 93 -6.19 12.60 13.24
N GLU A 94 -5.19 13.48 13.30
CA GLU A 94 -5.38 14.92 13.45
C GLU A 94 -6.21 15.52 12.30
N ALA A 95 -6.15 14.90 11.11
CA ALA A 95 -6.95 15.28 9.95
C ALA A 95 -8.47 15.10 10.17
N GLY A 96 -8.89 14.07 10.92
CA GLY A 96 -10.26 13.90 11.37
C GLY A 96 -10.59 14.68 12.64
N GLY A 97 -9.65 15.46 13.18
CA GLY A 97 -9.81 16.18 14.44
C GLY A 97 -9.80 15.28 15.67
N ASN A 98 -9.26 14.06 15.55
CA ASN A 98 -9.07 13.10 16.65
C ASN A 98 -10.34 12.90 17.51
N ARG A 99 -11.52 12.93 16.87
CA ARG A 99 -12.84 12.89 17.53
C ARG A 99 -13.14 11.55 18.19
N PHE A 100 -12.48 10.49 17.76
CA PHE A 100 -12.67 9.13 18.26
C PHE A 100 -11.32 8.52 18.62
N SER A 101 -11.29 7.76 19.72
CA SER A 101 -10.14 6.92 20.05
C SER A 101 -10.11 5.70 19.13
N VAL A 102 -8.93 5.11 18.94
CA VAL A 102 -8.76 3.90 18.09
C VAL A 102 -9.74 2.81 18.50
N GLU A 103 -9.89 2.60 19.80
CA GLU A 103 -10.79 1.58 20.36
C GLU A 103 -12.28 1.85 20.09
N ASP A 104 -12.69 3.12 20.07
CA ASP A 104 -14.08 3.51 19.76
C ASP A 104 -14.34 3.45 18.25
N ALA A 105 -13.37 3.87 17.44
CA ALA A 105 -13.44 3.78 15.99
C ALA A 105 -13.50 2.32 15.51
N GLU A 106 -12.78 1.41 16.16
CA GLU A 106 -12.83 -0.03 15.86
C GLU A 106 -14.14 -0.70 16.28
N LYS A 107 -14.90 -0.14 17.22
CA LYS A 107 -16.25 -0.64 17.55
C LYS A 107 -17.31 -0.20 16.53
N LEU A 108 -17.04 0.87 15.79
CA LEU A 108 -17.93 1.39 14.76
C LEU A 108 -17.69 0.70 13.41
N THR A 109 -18.71 0.69 12.57
CA THR A 109 -18.57 0.22 11.18
C THR A 109 -18.09 1.37 10.30
N ARG A 110 -17.52 1.05 9.14
CA ARG A 110 -17.16 2.05 8.12
C ARG A 110 -18.31 3.01 7.84
N ASP A 111 -19.51 2.47 7.64
CA ASP A 111 -20.71 3.24 7.30
C ASP A 111 -21.06 4.21 8.43
N GLN A 112 -21.06 3.75 9.67
CA GLN A 112 -21.30 4.59 10.85
C GLN A 112 -20.25 5.70 11.00
N LEU A 113 -18.98 5.41 10.73
CA LEU A 113 -17.91 6.43 10.75
C LEU A 113 -18.12 7.45 9.62
N ALA A 114 -18.48 6.98 8.43
CA ALA A 114 -18.76 7.84 7.29
C ALA A 114 -20.00 8.73 7.52
N GLU A 115 -21.10 8.17 8.02
CA GLU A 115 -22.33 8.91 8.32
C GLU A 115 -22.12 9.98 9.40
N LYS A 116 -21.28 9.69 10.40
CA LYS A 116 -20.93 10.66 11.46
C LYS A 116 -20.11 11.86 10.93
N TYR A 117 -19.41 11.71 9.81
CA TYR A 117 -18.56 12.76 9.22
C TYR A 117 -19.18 13.43 7.98
N LEU A 118 -19.82 12.67 7.11
CA LEU A 118 -20.38 13.13 5.84
C LEU A 118 -21.89 13.40 5.90
N GLY A 119 -22.55 13.03 7.01
CA GLY A 119 -24.00 13.12 7.17
C GLY A 119 -24.75 11.87 6.70
N PRO A 120 -26.06 11.75 7.02
CA PRO A 120 -26.86 10.62 6.61
C PRO A 120 -26.94 10.54 5.09
N LYS A 121 -26.94 9.32 4.56
CA LYS A 121 -27.17 9.10 3.13
C LYS A 121 -28.60 9.52 2.78
N GLU A 122 -28.76 10.58 1.99
CA GLU A 122 -30.01 10.83 1.29
C GLU A 122 -30.22 9.68 0.29
N ASP A 123 -31.35 8.97 0.44
CA ASP A 123 -31.78 7.80 -0.35
C ASP A 123 -32.29 8.21 -1.75
#